data_AF-A0AAF0DFG0-F1
#
_entry.id   AF-A0AAF0DFG0-F1
#
_cell.length_a   1.000
_cell.length_b   1.000
_cell.length_c   1.000
_cell.angle_alpha   90.00
_cell.angle_beta   90.00
_cell.angle_gamma   90.00
#
_symmetry.space_group_name_H-M   'P 1'
#
loop_
_entity.id
_entity.type
_entity.pdbx_description
1 polymer ?
#
loop_
_entity_poly.entity_id
_entity_poly.type
_entity_poly.pdbx_seq_one_letter_code
_entity_poly.pdbx_strand_id
1 'polypeptide(L)'
;MDSSFPPSHVLEAFCLHGTPQQLPGGQGQSYRVGDAVLKPVDDPEETEYISKLQHQLRKRTNNIEYQLAEPIPATFPGDGVYEYVVDGWSAARLVPDCQDPAVLGRQWNRILRAGRAFLEDLAAAVHEPPAFIATRNHRWAKGDRVAWSEEPEENIQSPLAAETVKCQLVHGDLAGNVLFPETDSNEAPAIIDLSLYWRPVEYTEAIVVADGLIWYGEGEDLVRLLGTDEFRLQMLVRALIFRLVASSEAVREGRGAGGDCAFDEPTWLVDFCRRVEKENGVIGGPRMGHRVVKLSDEIAVKYGYGLTAGEAATQQFAYDHVDPSIVRVPRVHHFFEYPRPGTTHLDGFLFMDYIPGRNLKDVDLTENPHIVPQVAKIIMHLQSISGQLPGPIGGGRISGYLWGDYGCKPFHSLDDMNAWLNRRLALRDLSIDLTPYPLVLCHMDLCRRNMILDDIDGRQSIGLVDWGHAGLYPRFFEFTTLSCLNPYDAPYENPLIQSAEALVKLTEEERRLMKLMQVVRAANLRYLLYLSSDDIGID
;
A
#
# COMPACT_ATOMS: atom_id res chain seq x y z
N MET A 1 3.49 15.48 -22.16
CA MET A 1 3.03 16.24 -23.34
C MET A 1 2.73 17.65 -22.87
N ASP A 2 3.27 18.67 -23.55
CA ASP A 2 3.00 20.07 -23.23
C ASP A 2 1.49 20.32 -23.21
N SER A 3 0.98 21.05 -22.21
CA SER A 3 -0.42 21.48 -22.13
C SER A 3 -0.70 22.48 -23.26
N SER A 4 -1.04 21.99 -24.44
CA SER A 4 -1.42 22.84 -25.56
C SER A 4 -2.79 23.45 -25.27
N PHE A 5 -2.85 24.77 -25.21
CA PHE A 5 -4.09 25.54 -25.16
C PHE A 5 -4.95 25.23 -26.41
N PRO A 6 -6.30 25.18 -26.31
CA PRO A 6 -7.14 24.91 -27.48
C PRO A 6 -6.93 25.97 -28.57
N PRO A 7 -6.58 25.58 -29.80
CA PRO A 7 -6.33 26.53 -30.89
C PRO A 7 -7.57 27.34 -31.28
N SER A 8 -7.38 28.56 -31.77
CA SER A 8 -8.51 29.43 -32.19
C SER A 8 -9.40 28.79 -33.26
N HIS A 9 -8.82 28.05 -34.20
CA HIS A 9 -9.59 27.37 -35.25
C HIS A 9 -10.49 26.24 -34.70
N VAL A 10 -10.10 25.61 -33.59
CA VAL A 10 -10.92 24.62 -32.87
C VAL A 10 -12.12 25.31 -32.22
N LEU A 11 -11.90 26.47 -31.58
CA LEU A 11 -13.00 27.26 -31.02
C LEU A 11 -13.98 27.72 -32.11
N GLU A 12 -13.46 28.18 -33.25
CA GLU A 12 -14.27 28.56 -34.41
C GLU A 12 -15.10 27.39 -34.95
N ALA A 13 -14.50 26.20 -35.07
CA ALA A 13 -15.19 24.99 -35.56
C ALA A 13 -16.36 24.60 -34.65
N PHE A 14 -16.23 24.74 -33.33
CA PHE A 14 -17.30 24.48 -32.37
C PHE A 14 -18.22 25.69 -32.12
N CYS A 15 -18.10 26.78 -32.89
CA CYS A 15 -18.85 28.04 -32.69
C CYS A 15 -18.71 28.65 -31.27
N LEU A 16 -17.54 28.51 -30.65
CA LEU A 16 -17.29 28.97 -29.28
C LEU A 16 -16.62 30.34 -29.28
N HIS A 17 -17.14 31.25 -28.44
CA HIS A 17 -16.61 32.60 -28.27
C HIS A 17 -16.20 32.85 -26.82
N GLY A 18 -14.96 33.32 -26.62
CA GLY A 18 -14.43 33.69 -25.31
C GLY A 18 -13.01 33.19 -25.10
N THR A 19 -12.47 33.48 -23.92
CA THR A 19 -11.12 33.04 -23.53
C THR A 19 -11.22 31.69 -22.82
N PRO A 20 -10.50 30.64 -23.28
CA PRO A 20 -10.45 29.35 -22.59
C PRO A 20 -9.90 29.47 -21.17
N GLN A 21 -10.64 28.92 -20.22
CA GLN A 21 -10.28 28.87 -18.80
C GLN A 21 -10.03 27.42 -18.41
N GLN A 22 -8.83 27.11 -17.94
CA GLN A 22 -8.50 25.75 -17.50
C GLN A 22 -9.38 25.36 -16.31
N LEU A 23 -9.97 24.17 -16.37
CA LEU A 23 -10.75 23.60 -15.28
C LEU A 23 -9.83 22.76 -14.36
N PRO A 24 -10.08 22.76 -13.04
CA PRO A 24 -9.25 22.02 -12.08
C PRO A 24 -9.44 20.49 -12.09
N GLY A 25 -10.38 19.95 -12.88
CA GLY A 25 -10.71 18.51 -12.95
C GLY A 25 -10.28 17.81 -14.24
N GLY A 26 -10.36 16.47 -14.28
CA GLY A 26 -10.14 15.66 -15.48
C GLY A 26 -8.74 15.79 -16.08
N GLN A 27 -7.71 15.37 -15.34
CA GLN A 27 -6.28 15.49 -15.68
C GLN A 27 -5.77 16.93 -15.84
N GLY A 28 -6.59 17.94 -15.54
CA GLY A 28 -6.26 19.35 -15.69
C GLY A 28 -6.10 19.79 -17.14
N GLN A 29 -6.58 19.00 -18.11
CA GLN A 29 -6.46 19.31 -19.54
C GLN A 29 -7.75 19.86 -20.15
N SER A 30 -8.81 19.97 -19.35
CA SER A 30 -10.10 20.49 -19.79
C SER A 30 -10.14 22.01 -19.74
N TYR A 31 -10.74 22.64 -20.75
CA TYR A 31 -10.89 24.08 -20.84
C TYR A 31 -12.36 24.48 -20.98
N ARG A 32 -12.82 25.41 -20.16
CA ARG A 32 -14.14 26.03 -20.29
C ARG A 32 -14.07 27.24 -21.23
N VAL A 33 -15.00 27.31 -22.18
CA VAL A 33 -15.26 28.48 -23.02
C VAL A 33 -16.76 28.76 -23.00
N GLY A 34 -17.18 29.81 -22.29
CA GLY A 34 -18.61 30.11 -22.11
C GLY A 34 -19.35 29.00 -21.37
N ASP A 35 -20.30 28.37 -22.06
CA ASP A 35 -21.12 27.24 -21.63
C ASP A 35 -20.65 25.90 -22.23
N ALA A 36 -19.43 25.83 -22.75
CA ALA A 36 -18.81 24.63 -23.29
C ALA A 36 -17.56 24.23 -22.50
N VAL A 37 -17.28 22.93 -22.50
CA VAL A 37 -16.05 22.31 -22.00
C VAL A 37 -15.36 21.63 -23.18
N LEU A 38 -14.13 22.01 -23.46
CA LEU A 38 -13.25 21.37 -24.43
C LEU A 38 -12.26 20.45 -23.75
N LYS A 39 -11.98 19.31 -24.39
CA LYS A 39 -11.03 18.31 -23.90
C LYS A 39 -10.12 17.83 -25.04
N PRO A 40 -8.84 17.56 -24.77
CA PRO A 40 -8.00 16.86 -25.74
C PRO A 40 -8.54 15.45 -25.97
N VAL A 41 -8.29 14.93 -27.17
CA VAL A 41 -8.76 13.62 -27.63
C VAL A 41 -7.56 12.69 -27.75
N ASP A 42 -7.60 11.62 -26.96
CA ASP A 42 -6.57 10.56 -27.02
C ASP A 42 -6.78 9.67 -28.26
N ASP A 43 -8.02 9.25 -28.51
CA ASP A 43 -8.43 8.43 -29.66
C ASP A 43 -9.62 9.10 -30.40
N PRO A 44 -9.40 9.60 -31.62
CA PRO A 44 -10.43 10.25 -32.42
C PRO A 44 -11.60 9.33 -32.81
N GLU A 45 -11.35 8.06 -33.12
CA GLU A 45 -12.40 7.13 -33.57
C GLU A 45 -13.34 6.77 -32.41
N GLU A 46 -12.76 6.48 -31.24
CA GLU A 46 -13.51 6.22 -30.01
C GLU A 46 -14.32 7.45 -29.60
N THR A 47 -13.71 8.63 -29.56
CA THR A 47 -14.40 9.87 -29.15
C THR A 47 -15.55 10.21 -30.09
N GLU A 48 -15.34 10.11 -31.40
CA GLU A 48 -16.38 10.37 -32.40
C GLU A 48 -17.56 9.39 -32.26
N TYR A 49 -17.27 8.11 -32.02
CA TYR A 49 -18.30 7.10 -31.77
C TYR A 49 -19.10 7.44 -30.50
N ILE A 50 -18.41 7.74 -29.40
CA ILE A 50 -19.02 8.03 -28.10
C ILE A 50 -19.90 9.28 -28.19
N SER A 51 -19.42 10.36 -28.80
CA SER A 51 -20.21 11.59 -28.97
C SER A 51 -21.45 11.37 -29.83
N LYS A 52 -21.35 10.60 -30.93
CA LYS A 52 -22.52 10.23 -31.75
C LYS A 52 -23.54 9.41 -30.95
N LEU A 53 -23.07 8.43 -30.18
CA LEU A 53 -23.93 7.61 -29.32
C LEU A 53 -24.61 8.47 -28.25
N GLN A 54 -23.87 9.34 -27.57
CA GLN A 54 -24.40 10.23 -26.53
C GLN A 54 -25.47 11.18 -27.09
N HIS A 55 -25.24 11.77 -28.27
CA HIS A 55 -26.22 12.59 -28.98
C HIS A 55 -27.50 11.81 -29.34
N GLN A 56 -27.35 10.57 -29.80
CA GLN A 56 -28.50 9.71 -30.14
C GLN A 56 -29.30 9.32 -28.88
N LEU A 57 -28.62 8.90 -27.82
CA LEU A 57 -29.27 8.51 -26.56
C LEU A 57 -30.03 9.68 -25.96
N ARG A 58 -29.44 10.87 -25.91
CA ARG A 58 -30.09 12.08 -25.39
C ARG A 58 -31.39 12.44 -26.14
N LYS A 59 -31.46 12.15 -27.44
CA LYS A 59 -32.68 12.39 -28.24
C LYS A 59 -33.76 11.32 -28.07
N ARG A 60 -33.37 10.12 -27.64
CA ARG A 60 -34.26 8.94 -27.58
C ARG A 60 -34.76 8.64 -26.18
N THR A 61 -33.95 8.94 -25.15
CA THR A 61 -34.29 8.62 -23.77
C THR A 61 -35.42 9.50 -23.26
N ASN A 62 -36.38 8.89 -22.57
CA ASN A 62 -37.37 9.56 -21.73
C ASN A 62 -37.10 9.28 -20.25
N ASN A 63 -35.88 8.84 -19.92
CA ASN A 63 -35.52 8.43 -18.57
C ASN A 63 -35.43 9.64 -17.65
N ILE A 64 -36.02 9.53 -16.47
CA ILE A 64 -36.03 10.60 -15.45
C ILE A 64 -34.98 10.38 -14.36
N GLU A 65 -34.22 9.28 -14.43
CA GLU A 65 -33.23 8.89 -13.43
C GLU A 65 -31.83 9.46 -13.71
N TYR A 66 -31.58 9.93 -14.93
CA TYR A 66 -30.31 10.53 -15.33
C TYR A 66 -30.48 11.53 -16.48
N GLN A 67 -29.49 12.39 -16.66
CA GLN A 67 -29.29 13.23 -17.84
C GLN A 67 -27.94 12.91 -18.48
N LEU A 68 -27.75 13.22 -19.77
CA LEU A 68 -26.44 13.11 -20.44
C LEU A 68 -25.91 14.49 -20.83
N ALA A 69 -24.61 14.71 -20.62
CA ALA A 69 -23.92 15.84 -21.20
C ALA A 69 -24.17 15.94 -22.72
N GLU A 70 -24.26 17.16 -23.24
CA GLU A 70 -24.49 17.40 -24.66
C GLU A 70 -23.14 17.42 -25.37
N PRO A 71 -22.84 16.49 -26.28
CA PRO A 71 -21.71 16.70 -27.18
C PRO A 71 -22.05 17.83 -28.16
N ILE A 72 -21.12 18.76 -28.34
CA ILE A 72 -21.26 19.89 -29.27
C ILE A 72 -20.66 19.46 -30.61
N PRO A 73 -21.45 19.37 -31.69
CA PRO A 73 -20.89 19.07 -33.00
C PRO A 73 -20.15 20.27 -33.56
N ALA A 74 -19.04 20.02 -34.23
CA ALA A 74 -18.36 20.99 -35.07
C ALA A 74 -19.23 21.36 -36.27
N THR A 75 -19.13 22.62 -36.66
CA THR A 75 -19.80 23.18 -37.84
C THR A 75 -18.76 23.55 -38.87
N PHE A 76 -18.76 22.83 -39.99
CA PHE A 76 -17.95 23.14 -41.15
C PHE A 76 -18.81 23.74 -42.28
N PRO A 77 -18.26 24.63 -43.12
CA PRO A 77 -18.96 25.10 -44.31
C PRO A 77 -19.12 23.96 -45.33
N GLY A 78 -20.25 23.24 -45.27
CA GLY A 78 -20.56 22.17 -46.22
C GLY A 78 -21.29 20.97 -45.60
N ASP A 79 -22.04 20.26 -46.44
CA ASP A 79 -22.43 18.85 -46.34
C ASP A 79 -23.44 18.43 -45.25
N GLY A 80 -23.62 19.23 -44.19
CA GLY A 80 -24.51 18.87 -43.08
C GLY A 80 -24.02 17.66 -42.26
N VAL A 81 -22.74 17.30 -42.42
CA VAL A 81 -22.08 16.26 -41.62
C VAL A 81 -21.60 16.90 -40.31
N TYR A 82 -22.04 16.31 -39.20
CA TYR A 82 -21.60 16.70 -37.86
C TYR A 82 -20.43 15.82 -37.45
N GLU A 83 -19.29 16.44 -37.18
CA GLU A 83 -18.13 15.81 -36.55
C GLU A 83 -18.06 16.30 -35.10
N TYR A 84 -17.51 15.49 -34.20
CA TYR A 84 -17.37 15.83 -32.78
C TYR A 84 -15.91 15.96 -32.34
N VAL A 85 -14.96 15.62 -33.23
CA VAL A 85 -13.52 15.78 -33.01
C VAL A 85 -12.93 16.71 -34.07
N VAL A 86 -12.21 17.75 -33.62
CA VAL A 86 -11.51 18.72 -34.48
C VAL A 86 -10.09 18.92 -33.98
N ASP A 87 -9.10 18.63 -34.81
CA ASP A 87 -7.66 18.81 -34.51
C ASP A 87 -7.25 18.26 -33.12
N GLY A 88 -7.77 17.08 -32.75
CA GLY A 88 -7.50 16.45 -31.46
C GLY A 88 -8.27 17.04 -30.28
N TRP A 89 -9.38 17.76 -30.53
CA TRP A 89 -10.25 18.31 -29.48
C TRP A 89 -11.71 17.89 -29.66
N SER A 90 -12.39 17.66 -28.55
CA SER A 90 -13.85 17.51 -28.50
C SER A 90 -14.46 18.57 -27.61
N ALA A 91 -15.76 18.85 -27.81
CA ALA A 91 -16.49 19.83 -27.02
C ALA A 91 -17.83 19.26 -26.52
N ALA A 92 -18.19 19.61 -25.29
CA ALA A 92 -19.49 19.29 -24.69
C ALA A 92 -20.08 20.50 -23.98
N ARG A 93 -21.41 20.62 -23.91
CA ARG A 93 -22.08 21.63 -23.09
C ARG A 93 -21.77 21.38 -21.62
N LEU A 94 -21.36 22.44 -20.96
CA LEU A 94 -21.24 22.52 -19.52
C LEU A 94 -22.61 22.27 -18.90
N VAL A 95 -22.67 21.33 -17.97
CA VAL A 95 -23.85 21.14 -17.11
C VAL A 95 -23.82 22.27 -16.08
N PRO A 96 -24.81 23.18 -16.05
CA PRO A 96 -24.83 24.29 -15.10
C PRO A 96 -25.21 23.81 -13.70
N ASP A 97 -24.84 24.60 -12.69
CA ASP A 97 -25.33 24.48 -11.31
C ASP A 97 -25.26 23.05 -10.76
N CYS A 98 -24.15 22.36 -11.01
CA CYS A 98 -23.91 21.00 -10.55
C CYS A 98 -22.61 20.91 -9.72
N GLN A 99 -22.67 20.10 -8.66
CA GLN A 99 -21.57 19.79 -7.76
C GLN A 99 -20.96 18.42 -8.05
N ASP A 100 -19.66 18.32 -7.77
CA ASP A 100 -18.91 17.07 -7.77
C ASP A 100 -19.47 16.11 -6.68
N PRO A 101 -19.61 14.80 -6.97
CA PRO A 101 -19.96 13.78 -5.98
C PRO A 101 -19.22 13.86 -4.65
N ALA A 102 -17.95 14.29 -4.66
CA ALA A 102 -17.11 14.45 -3.48
C ALA A 102 -17.58 15.57 -2.53
N VAL A 103 -18.33 16.57 -3.04
CA VAL A 103 -18.78 17.76 -2.28
C VAL A 103 -20.08 17.50 -1.52
N LEU A 104 -20.95 16.60 -2.00
CA LEU A 104 -22.31 16.41 -1.47
C LEU A 104 -22.52 15.21 -0.54
N GLY A 105 -21.44 14.56 -0.06
CA GLY A 105 -21.58 13.44 0.88
C GLY A 105 -22.05 12.14 0.22
N ARG A 106 -21.47 11.83 -0.94
CA ARG A 106 -21.44 10.51 -1.61
C ARG A 106 -22.77 9.78 -1.75
N GLN A 107 -23.51 10.19 -2.77
CA GLN A 107 -24.86 9.72 -3.10
C GLN A 107 -24.85 8.41 -3.91
N TRP A 108 -24.18 7.36 -3.41
CA TRP A 108 -23.95 6.08 -4.11
C TRP A 108 -25.23 5.45 -4.68
N ASN A 109 -26.31 5.45 -3.90
CA ASN A 109 -27.61 4.94 -4.33
C ASN A 109 -28.10 5.62 -5.62
N ARG A 110 -27.86 6.92 -5.76
CA ARG A 110 -28.28 7.70 -6.94
C ARG A 110 -27.36 7.42 -8.12
N ILE A 111 -26.06 7.27 -7.90
CA ILE A 111 -25.10 6.86 -8.96
C ILE A 111 -25.51 5.50 -9.52
N LEU A 112 -25.78 4.51 -8.65
CA LEU A 112 -26.21 3.18 -9.08
C LEU A 112 -27.56 3.21 -9.80
N ARG A 113 -28.53 4.01 -9.32
CA ARG A 113 -29.84 4.17 -9.96
C ARG A 113 -29.73 4.80 -11.36
N ALA A 114 -28.96 5.89 -11.48
CA ALA A 114 -28.67 6.53 -12.76
C ALA A 114 -27.91 5.60 -13.72
N GLY A 115 -26.93 4.85 -13.21
CA GLY A 115 -26.17 3.86 -13.96
C GLY A 115 -27.05 2.76 -14.53
N ARG A 116 -27.93 2.15 -13.72
CA ARG A 116 -28.88 1.12 -14.18
C ARG A 116 -29.78 1.62 -15.30
N ALA A 117 -30.36 2.80 -15.11
CA ALA A 117 -31.19 3.47 -16.10
C ALA A 117 -30.44 3.73 -17.42
N PHE A 118 -29.19 4.20 -17.33
CA PHE A 118 -28.34 4.41 -18.49
C PHE A 118 -27.97 3.10 -19.22
N LEU A 119 -27.70 2.03 -18.48
CA LEU A 119 -27.39 0.71 -19.05
C LEU A 119 -28.57 0.10 -19.81
N GLU A 120 -29.80 0.36 -19.38
CA GLU A 120 -31.02 -0.05 -20.11
C GLU A 120 -31.10 0.63 -21.48
N ASP A 121 -30.86 1.94 -21.52
CA ASP A 121 -30.86 2.71 -22.78
C ASP A 121 -29.70 2.32 -23.70
N LEU A 122 -28.52 2.00 -23.14
CA LEU A 122 -27.40 1.43 -23.89
C LEU A 122 -27.73 0.08 -24.51
N ALA A 123 -28.39 -0.81 -23.75
CA ALA A 123 -28.80 -2.13 -24.23
C ALA A 123 -29.76 -2.05 -25.42
N ALA A 124 -30.63 -1.04 -25.41
CA ALA A 124 -31.58 -0.78 -26.49
C ALA A 124 -30.93 -0.15 -27.73
N ALA A 125 -29.83 0.60 -27.57
CA ALA A 125 -29.18 1.32 -28.65
C ALA A 125 -28.05 0.54 -29.33
N VAL A 126 -27.34 -0.33 -28.60
CA VAL A 126 -26.13 -1.02 -29.07
C VAL A 126 -26.24 -2.52 -28.84
N HIS A 127 -26.11 -3.30 -29.91
CA HIS A 127 -26.29 -4.76 -29.87
C HIS A 127 -25.01 -5.55 -30.19
N GLU A 128 -23.97 -4.89 -30.66
CA GLU A 128 -22.67 -5.48 -30.99
C GLU A 128 -21.54 -4.62 -30.40
N PRO A 129 -20.40 -5.24 -30.03
CA PRO A 129 -19.26 -4.51 -29.49
C PRO A 129 -18.69 -3.54 -30.55
N PRO A 130 -18.53 -2.25 -30.22
CA PRO A 130 -17.84 -1.30 -31.09
C PRO A 130 -16.40 -1.73 -31.39
N ALA A 131 -15.94 -1.50 -32.63
CA ALA A 131 -14.63 -1.99 -33.09
C ALA A 131 -13.45 -1.45 -32.25
N PHE A 132 -13.52 -0.19 -31.79
CA PHE A 132 -12.45 0.44 -31.00
C PHE A 132 -12.16 -0.30 -29.67
N ILE A 133 -13.14 -1.05 -29.14
CA ILE A 133 -12.97 -1.82 -27.89
C ILE A 133 -11.86 -2.86 -28.03
N ALA A 134 -11.72 -3.47 -29.20
CA ALA A 134 -10.73 -4.51 -29.45
C ALA A 134 -9.33 -3.95 -29.74
N THR A 135 -9.22 -2.68 -30.16
CA THR A 135 -7.96 -2.08 -30.63
C THR A 135 -7.29 -1.19 -29.59
N ARG A 136 -7.99 -0.72 -28.56
CA ARG A 136 -7.43 0.12 -27.50
C ARG A 136 -6.28 -0.55 -26.74
N ASN A 137 -5.25 0.23 -26.43
CA ASN A 137 -4.05 -0.27 -25.76
C ASN A 137 -3.53 0.65 -24.64
N HIS A 138 -4.36 1.56 -24.15
CA HIS A 138 -4.03 2.40 -22.99
C HIS A 138 -4.07 1.60 -21.68
N ARG A 139 -3.49 2.13 -20.60
CA ARG A 139 -3.43 1.51 -19.26
C ARG A 139 -4.75 0.89 -18.78
N TRP A 140 -5.88 1.60 -18.98
CA TRP A 140 -7.19 1.09 -18.58
C TRP A 140 -7.67 -0.11 -19.42
N ALA A 141 -7.36 -0.14 -20.73
CA ALA A 141 -7.72 -1.25 -21.61
C ALA A 141 -7.00 -2.54 -21.19
N LYS A 142 -5.71 -2.40 -20.84
CA LYS A 142 -4.93 -3.51 -20.30
C LYS A 142 -5.46 -3.98 -18.96
N GLY A 143 -5.78 -3.05 -18.04
CA GLY A 143 -6.40 -3.40 -16.77
C GLY A 143 -7.70 -4.18 -16.93
N ASP A 144 -8.55 -3.80 -17.87
CA ASP A 144 -9.80 -4.50 -18.17
C ASP A 144 -9.51 -5.90 -18.73
N ARG A 145 -8.64 -6.05 -19.73
CA ARG A 145 -8.30 -7.37 -20.29
C ARG A 145 -7.70 -8.32 -19.24
N VAL A 146 -6.83 -7.82 -18.35
CA VAL A 146 -6.28 -8.62 -17.25
C VAL A 146 -7.36 -9.02 -16.25
N ALA A 147 -8.25 -8.09 -15.88
CA ALA A 147 -9.39 -8.38 -15.01
C ALA A 147 -10.33 -9.46 -15.57
N TRP A 148 -10.35 -9.64 -16.90
CA TRP A 148 -11.16 -10.63 -17.61
C TRP A 148 -10.39 -11.86 -18.09
N SER A 149 -9.11 -11.99 -17.70
CA SER A 149 -8.24 -13.09 -18.11
C SER A 149 -8.05 -13.20 -19.64
N GLU A 150 -8.26 -12.09 -20.35
CA GLU A 150 -8.02 -11.95 -21.79
C GLU A 150 -6.54 -11.63 -22.09
N GLU A 151 -5.82 -11.11 -21.09
CA GLU A 151 -4.38 -10.83 -21.11
C GLU A 151 -3.74 -11.33 -19.80
N PRO A 152 -2.58 -12.02 -19.84
CA PRO A 152 -1.91 -12.51 -18.64
C PRO A 152 -1.16 -11.38 -17.90
N GLU A 153 -1.15 -11.43 -16.56
CA GLU A 153 -0.31 -10.55 -15.71
C GLU A 153 0.34 -11.38 -14.60
N GLU A 154 1.64 -11.17 -14.38
CA GLU A 154 2.38 -11.88 -13.34
C GLU A 154 1.85 -11.48 -11.95
N ASN A 155 1.63 -12.47 -11.09
CA ASN A 155 1.11 -12.32 -9.71
C ASN A 155 -0.40 -12.06 -9.55
N ILE A 156 -1.19 -12.04 -10.64
CA ILE A 156 -2.66 -11.99 -10.55
C ILE A 156 -3.24 -13.36 -10.88
N GLN A 157 -3.85 -14.02 -9.89
CA GLN A 157 -4.58 -15.25 -10.13
C GLN A 157 -5.90 -14.95 -10.84
N SER A 158 -6.21 -15.72 -11.89
CA SER A 158 -7.47 -15.59 -12.63
C SER A 158 -8.65 -15.73 -11.68
N PRO A 159 -9.59 -14.77 -11.66
CA PRO A 159 -10.84 -14.94 -10.92
C PRO A 159 -11.62 -16.14 -11.48
N LEU A 160 -12.44 -16.81 -10.64
CA LEU A 160 -13.32 -17.93 -11.01
C LEU A 160 -13.93 -17.79 -12.42
N ALA A 161 -13.94 -18.87 -13.18
CA ALA A 161 -14.45 -18.89 -14.55
C ALA A 161 -15.91 -18.40 -14.57
N ALA A 162 -16.16 -17.28 -15.26
CA ALA A 162 -17.52 -16.87 -15.52
C ALA A 162 -18.14 -17.87 -16.51
N GLU A 163 -19.31 -18.40 -16.19
CA GLU A 163 -20.18 -19.05 -17.18
C GLU A 163 -20.43 -18.10 -18.37
N THR A 164 -21.04 -18.56 -19.46
CA THR A 164 -21.47 -17.66 -20.55
C THR A 164 -22.43 -16.59 -20.04
N VAL A 165 -21.89 -15.43 -19.68
CA VAL A 165 -22.65 -14.26 -19.21
C VAL A 165 -22.96 -13.35 -20.40
N LYS A 166 -24.18 -12.82 -20.43
CA LYS A 166 -24.59 -11.85 -21.44
C LYS A 166 -23.85 -10.53 -21.23
N CYS A 167 -23.01 -10.16 -22.19
CA CYS A 167 -22.33 -8.86 -22.23
C CYS A 167 -23.12 -7.84 -23.06
N GLN A 168 -22.95 -6.57 -22.72
CA GLN A 168 -23.42 -5.41 -23.50
C GLN A 168 -22.44 -4.25 -23.31
N LEU A 169 -22.77 -3.08 -23.88
CA LEU A 169 -22.02 -1.86 -23.62
C LEU A 169 -22.29 -1.37 -22.19
N VAL A 170 -21.22 -1.14 -21.43
CA VAL A 170 -21.24 -0.74 -20.02
C VAL A 170 -20.30 0.42 -19.74
N HIS A 171 -20.48 1.10 -18.60
CA HIS A 171 -19.64 2.23 -18.21
C HIS A 171 -18.57 1.79 -17.18
N GLY A 172 -17.29 1.91 -17.54
CA GLY A 172 -16.15 1.46 -16.72
C GLY A 172 -15.54 2.52 -15.79
N ASP A 173 -16.16 3.71 -15.69
CA ASP A 173 -15.66 4.80 -14.84
C ASP A 173 -16.78 5.67 -14.24
N LEU A 174 -17.88 5.07 -13.79
CA LEU A 174 -19.11 5.84 -13.51
C LEU A 174 -19.02 6.70 -12.23
N ALA A 175 -18.29 6.26 -11.18
CA ALA A 175 -18.32 6.91 -9.87
C ALA A 175 -17.86 8.38 -9.90
N GLY A 176 -16.85 8.70 -10.69
CA GLY A 176 -16.32 10.06 -10.84
C GLY A 176 -17.00 10.92 -11.91
N ASN A 177 -17.88 10.31 -12.72
CA ASN A 177 -18.44 10.93 -13.93
C ASN A 177 -19.95 11.16 -13.84
N VAL A 178 -20.43 11.48 -12.64
CA VAL A 178 -21.84 11.83 -12.38
C VAL A 178 -21.88 13.16 -11.64
N LEU A 179 -22.52 14.17 -12.22
CA LEU A 179 -22.67 15.49 -11.62
C LEU A 179 -24.06 15.63 -10.98
N PHE A 180 -24.11 16.20 -9.78
CA PHE A 180 -25.37 16.35 -9.03
C PHE A 180 -25.85 17.80 -9.06
N PRO A 181 -27.14 18.06 -9.30
CA PRO A 181 -27.71 19.42 -9.22
C PRO A 181 -27.50 20.04 -7.83
N GLU A 182 -27.09 21.31 -7.77
CA GLU A 182 -26.83 22.05 -6.53
C GLU A 182 -28.08 22.41 -5.75
N THR A 183 -29.19 22.69 -6.46
CA THR A 183 -30.36 23.36 -5.89
C THR A 183 -31.57 22.45 -5.69
N ASP A 184 -31.73 21.40 -6.50
CA ASP A 184 -32.79 20.40 -6.36
C ASP A 184 -32.22 18.99 -6.22
N SER A 185 -32.29 18.43 -5.01
CA SER A 185 -31.82 17.07 -4.73
C SER A 185 -32.65 15.98 -5.40
N ASN A 186 -33.82 16.31 -5.97
CA ASN A 186 -34.66 15.38 -6.73
C ASN A 186 -34.43 15.43 -8.24
N GLU A 187 -33.72 16.42 -8.76
CA GLU A 187 -33.41 16.48 -10.19
C GLU A 187 -32.42 15.37 -10.58
N ALA A 188 -32.59 14.79 -11.77
CA ALA A 188 -31.76 13.69 -12.24
C ALA A 188 -30.28 14.11 -12.37
N PRO A 189 -29.33 13.31 -11.86
CA PRO A 189 -27.92 13.61 -12.01
C PRO A 189 -27.46 13.48 -13.47
N ALA A 190 -26.47 14.26 -13.85
CA ALA A 190 -25.92 14.26 -15.21
C ALA A 190 -24.71 13.33 -15.32
N ILE A 191 -24.79 12.33 -16.19
CA ILE A 191 -23.65 11.49 -16.55
C ILE A 191 -22.81 12.23 -17.60
N ILE A 192 -21.53 12.31 -17.33
CA ILE A 192 -20.51 12.91 -18.20
C ILE A 192 -19.49 11.84 -18.62
N ASP A 193 -18.58 12.18 -19.53
CA ASP A 193 -17.35 11.41 -19.84
C ASP A 193 -17.52 9.89 -19.92
N LEU A 194 -18.18 9.44 -20.99
CA LEU A 194 -18.49 8.03 -21.17
C LEU A 194 -17.23 7.19 -21.40
N SER A 195 -16.94 6.26 -20.49
CA SER A 195 -15.85 5.28 -20.61
C SER A 195 -16.41 3.88 -20.88
N LEU A 196 -16.45 3.45 -22.14
CA LEU A 196 -17.30 2.31 -22.55
C LEU A 196 -16.54 0.99 -22.70
N TYR A 197 -17.11 -0.10 -22.16
CA TYR A 197 -16.57 -1.46 -22.21
C TYR A 197 -17.65 -2.49 -22.60
N TRP A 198 -17.25 -3.67 -23.09
CA TRP A 198 -18.20 -4.73 -23.48
C TRP A 198 -18.22 -5.86 -22.46
N ARG A 199 -18.97 -5.70 -21.37
CA ARG A 199 -18.98 -6.57 -20.18
C ARG A 199 -20.42 -6.80 -19.66
N PRO A 200 -20.64 -7.68 -18.67
CA PRO A 200 -21.93 -7.81 -17.99
C PRO A 200 -22.33 -6.52 -17.27
N VAL A 201 -23.64 -6.27 -17.14
CA VAL A 201 -24.17 -5.00 -16.61
C VAL A 201 -23.76 -4.74 -15.17
N GLU A 202 -23.69 -5.80 -14.36
CA GLU A 202 -23.26 -5.77 -12.97
C GLU A 202 -21.82 -5.26 -12.81
N TYR A 203 -21.01 -5.32 -13.86
CA TYR A 203 -19.66 -4.78 -13.84
C TYR A 203 -19.64 -3.27 -13.63
N THR A 204 -20.59 -2.51 -14.18
CA THR A 204 -20.68 -1.05 -13.94
C THR A 204 -20.89 -0.75 -12.46
N GLU A 205 -21.79 -1.49 -11.80
CA GLU A 205 -22.08 -1.30 -10.38
C GLU A 205 -20.89 -1.73 -9.53
N ALA A 206 -20.23 -2.82 -9.89
CA ALA A 206 -19.00 -3.27 -9.26
C ALA A 206 -17.87 -2.25 -9.38
N ILE A 207 -17.74 -1.55 -10.51
CA ILE A 207 -16.80 -0.44 -10.68
C ILE A 207 -17.14 0.72 -9.74
N VAL A 208 -18.42 1.10 -9.64
CA VAL A 208 -18.84 2.15 -8.71
C VAL A 208 -18.48 1.79 -7.26
N VAL A 209 -18.69 0.54 -6.87
CA VAL A 209 -18.33 0.06 -5.53
C VAL A 209 -16.82 -0.01 -5.33
N ALA A 210 -16.07 -0.56 -6.30
CA ALA A 210 -14.61 -0.58 -6.24
C ALA A 210 -14.04 0.83 -6.09
N ASP A 211 -14.56 1.79 -6.84
CA ASP A 211 -14.17 3.19 -6.72
C ASP A 211 -14.52 3.77 -5.35
N GLY A 212 -15.71 3.47 -4.82
CA GLY A 212 -16.12 3.83 -3.47
C GLY A 212 -15.15 3.31 -2.40
N LEU A 213 -14.71 2.05 -2.53
CA LEU A 213 -13.76 1.42 -1.62
C LEU A 213 -12.36 2.04 -1.74
N ILE A 214 -11.86 2.23 -2.97
CA ILE A 214 -10.48 2.64 -3.24
C ILE A 214 -10.31 4.16 -3.02
N TRP A 215 -11.16 4.97 -3.64
CA TRP A 215 -10.95 6.43 -3.71
C TRP A 215 -11.72 7.20 -2.65
N TYR A 216 -12.77 6.60 -2.08
CA TYR A 216 -13.72 7.32 -1.25
C TYR A 216 -13.89 6.74 0.17
N GLY A 217 -13.13 5.71 0.54
CA GLY A 217 -13.10 5.18 1.90
C GLY A 217 -14.43 4.59 2.39
N GLU A 218 -15.26 4.13 1.46
CA GLU A 218 -16.49 3.40 1.76
C GLU A 218 -16.16 1.99 2.29
N GLY A 219 -17.16 1.35 2.90
CA GLY A 219 -17.01 0.07 3.58
C GLY A 219 -18.04 -0.97 3.18
N GLU A 220 -18.30 -1.90 4.10
CA GLU A 220 -19.19 -3.05 3.86
C GLU A 220 -20.60 -2.65 3.42
N ASP A 221 -21.11 -1.49 3.85
CA ASP A 221 -22.43 -1.00 3.46
C ASP A 221 -22.57 -0.78 1.94
N LEU A 222 -21.53 -0.27 1.28
CA LEU A 222 -21.54 -0.09 -0.17
C LEU A 222 -21.42 -1.44 -0.90
N VAL A 223 -20.67 -2.39 -0.33
CA VAL A 223 -20.60 -3.76 -0.86
C VAL A 223 -21.96 -4.47 -0.74
N ARG A 224 -22.66 -4.28 0.38
CA ARG A 224 -24.03 -4.80 0.58
C ARG A 224 -25.02 -4.18 -0.42
N LEU A 225 -24.79 -2.93 -0.83
CA LEU A 225 -25.62 -2.24 -1.82
C LEU A 225 -25.45 -2.79 -3.25
N LEU A 226 -24.25 -3.25 -3.61
CA LEU A 226 -24.02 -4.02 -4.83
C LEU A 226 -24.80 -5.34 -4.77
N GLY A 227 -24.65 -6.06 -3.66
CA GLY A 227 -25.18 -7.40 -3.44
C GLY A 227 -24.05 -8.39 -3.19
N THR A 228 -24.30 -9.35 -2.30
CA THR A 228 -23.28 -10.28 -1.78
C THR A 228 -23.42 -11.69 -2.35
N ASP A 229 -24.12 -11.87 -3.46
CA ASP A 229 -24.09 -13.14 -4.19
C ASP A 229 -22.75 -13.32 -4.89
N GLU A 230 -22.38 -14.58 -5.12
CA GLU A 230 -21.09 -14.96 -5.67
C GLU A 230 -20.77 -14.24 -6.98
N PHE A 231 -21.77 -14.08 -7.86
CA PHE A 231 -21.58 -13.46 -9.17
C PHE A 231 -21.24 -11.97 -9.06
N ARG A 232 -21.97 -11.21 -8.24
CA ARG A 232 -21.68 -9.78 -8.00
C ARG A 232 -20.36 -9.55 -7.28
N LEU A 233 -20.03 -10.39 -6.31
CA LEU A 233 -18.72 -10.34 -5.65
C LEU A 233 -17.58 -10.65 -6.64
N GLN A 234 -17.82 -11.54 -7.60
CA GLN A 234 -16.90 -11.78 -8.70
C GLN A 234 -16.66 -10.52 -9.55
N MET A 235 -17.73 -9.81 -9.92
CA MET A 235 -17.61 -8.54 -10.65
C MET A 235 -16.84 -7.50 -9.85
N LEU A 236 -17.03 -7.45 -8.52
CA LEU A 236 -16.26 -6.56 -7.64
C LEU A 236 -14.77 -6.92 -7.63
N VAL A 237 -14.42 -8.20 -7.54
CA VAL A 237 -13.01 -8.64 -7.65
C VAL A 237 -12.42 -8.22 -8.98
N ARG A 238 -13.13 -8.39 -10.09
CA ARG A 238 -12.67 -7.92 -11.41
C ARG A 238 -12.51 -6.41 -11.48
N ALA A 239 -13.41 -5.65 -10.87
CA ALA A 239 -13.32 -4.19 -10.81
C ALA A 239 -12.08 -3.73 -10.00
N LEU A 240 -11.78 -4.40 -8.89
CA LEU A 240 -10.58 -4.15 -8.08
C LEU A 240 -9.29 -4.49 -8.85
N ILE A 241 -9.25 -5.62 -9.56
CA ILE A 241 -8.12 -5.99 -10.43
C ILE A 241 -7.93 -4.97 -11.54
N PHE A 242 -9.02 -4.54 -12.19
CA PHE A 242 -8.98 -3.51 -13.22
C PHE A 242 -8.29 -2.23 -12.73
N ARG A 243 -8.70 -1.72 -11.56
CA ARG A 243 -8.09 -0.51 -10.97
C ARG A 243 -6.64 -0.72 -10.56
N LEU A 244 -6.30 -1.88 -9.97
CA LEU A 244 -4.93 -2.22 -9.58
C LEU A 244 -3.97 -2.24 -10.78
N VAL A 245 -4.33 -2.96 -11.85
CA VAL A 245 -3.49 -3.11 -13.04
C VAL A 245 -3.37 -1.78 -13.78
N ALA A 246 -4.47 -1.06 -13.99
CA ALA A 246 -4.43 0.25 -14.63
C ALA A 246 -3.52 1.24 -13.88
N SER A 247 -3.49 1.16 -12.54
CA SER A 247 -2.60 1.97 -11.70
C SER A 247 -1.14 1.52 -11.82
N SER A 248 -0.87 0.22 -11.85
CA SER A 248 0.48 -0.34 -12.06
C SER A 248 1.07 0.05 -13.42
N GLU A 249 0.27 0.00 -14.49
CA GLU A 249 0.68 0.43 -15.83
C GLU A 249 1.04 1.92 -15.88
N ALA A 250 0.33 2.77 -15.13
CA ALA A 250 0.67 4.19 -15.01
C ALA A 250 2.10 4.41 -14.49
N VAL A 251 2.50 3.63 -13.48
CA VAL A 251 3.84 3.65 -12.90
C VAL A 251 4.87 3.14 -13.92
N ARG A 252 4.56 2.06 -14.64
CA ARG A 252 5.42 1.47 -15.69
C ARG A 252 5.65 2.44 -16.87
N GLU A 253 4.66 3.24 -17.24
CA GLU A 253 4.75 4.24 -18.31
C GLU A 253 5.61 5.47 -17.96
N GLY A 254 6.16 5.56 -16.74
CA GLY A 254 6.97 6.71 -16.33
C GLY A 254 6.16 8.01 -16.21
N ARG A 255 4.82 7.93 -16.26
CA ARG A 255 3.93 9.03 -15.88
C ARG A 255 3.90 9.10 -14.35
N GLY A 256 4.96 9.68 -13.77
CA GLY A 256 4.90 10.15 -12.39
C GLY A 256 3.69 11.07 -12.23
N ALA A 257 2.93 10.87 -11.15
CA ALA A 257 1.72 11.60 -10.77
C ALA A 257 1.67 13.04 -11.30
N GLY A 258 0.95 13.21 -12.41
CA GLY A 258 0.75 14.50 -13.06
C GLY A 258 -0.65 14.54 -13.64
N GLY A 259 -1.60 15.03 -12.85
CA GLY A 259 -2.97 15.35 -13.29
C GLY A 259 -4.09 14.54 -12.61
N ASP A 260 -3.81 13.40 -11.99
CA ASP A 260 -4.73 12.79 -11.03
C ASP A 260 -4.49 13.45 -9.67
N CYS A 261 -5.55 13.75 -8.90
CA CYS A 261 -5.43 14.05 -7.47
C CYS A 261 -4.45 13.04 -6.87
N ALA A 262 -3.26 13.51 -6.52
CA ALA A 262 -2.09 12.68 -6.37
C ALA A 262 -2.40 11.49 -5.45
N PHE A 263 -2.27 10.27 -6.00
CA PHE A 263 -1.94 9.12 -5.18
C PHE A 263 -0.53 9.34 -4.66
N ASP A 264 -0.43 10.03 -3.52
CA ASP A 264 0.54 9.61 -2.53
C ASP A 264 0.04 8.24 -2.05
N GLU A 265 0.53 7.19 -2.72
CA GLU A 265 0.40 5.76 -2.40
C GLU A 265 0.33 5.47 -0.88
N PRO A 266 1.05 6.16 0.03
CA PRO A 266 0.93 5.88 1.45
C PRO A 266 -0.34 6.41 2.14
N THR A 267 -1.07 7.41 1.62
CA THR A 267 -2.15 8.08 2.38
C THR A 267 -3.36 7.19 2.67
N TRP A 268 -3.94 6.56 1.64
CA TRP A 268 -5.12 5.71 1.81
C TRP A 268 -4.81 4.47 2.65
N LEU A 269 -3.60 3.93 2.47
CA LEU A 269 -3.15 2.71 3.13
C LEU A 269 -2.90 2.98 4.63
N VAL A 270 -2.35 4.15 4.96
CA VAL A 270 -2.25 4.67 6.33
C VAL A 270 -3.63 4.79 6.98
N ASP A 271 -4.60 5.39 6.27
CA ASP A 271 -5.96 5.57 6.80
C ASP A 271 -6.68 4.23 6.98
N PHE A 272 -6.49 3.28 6.07
CA PHE A 272 -6.96 1.91 6.21
C PHE A 272 -6.39 1.25 7.47
N CYS A 273 -5.07 1.28 7.67
CA CYS A 273 -4.44 0.71 8.88
C CYS A 273 -5.00 1.32 10.17
N ARG A 274 -5.22 2.64 10.20
CA ARG A 274 -5.79 3.36 11.35
C ARG A 274 -7.24 2.97 11.62
N ARG A 275 -8.06 2.77 10.57
CA ARG A 275 -9.44 2.29 10.72
C ARG A 275 -9.48 0.87 11.29
N VAL A 276 -8.69 -0.05 10.72
CA VAL A 276 -8.61 -1.43 11.21
C VAL A 276 -8.11 -1.48 12.66
N GLU A 277 -7.14 -0.64 13.04
CA GLU A 277 -6.73 -0.53 14.45
C GLU A 277 -7.90 -0.14 15.36
N LYS A 278 -8.72 0.83 14.94
CA LYS A 278 -9.85 1.31 15.74
C LYS A 278 -10.94 0.25 15.90
N GLU A 279 -11.17 -0.56 14.86
CA GLU A 279 -12.20 -1.61 14.83
C GLU A 279 -11.75 -2.88 15.55
N ASN A 280 -10.54 -3.37 15.25
CA ASN A 280 -10.04 -4.67 15.69
C ASN A 280 -9.05 -4.59 16.85
N GLY A 281 -8.58 -3.38 17.18
CA GLY A 281 -7.55 -3.15 18.18
C GLY A 281 -6.14 -3.48 17.68
N VAL A 282 -5.19 -3.38 18.61
CA VAL A 282 -3.79 -3.78 18.39
C VAL A 282 -3.56 -5.20 18.90
N ILE A 283 -2.87 -6.01 18.10
CA ILE A 283 -2.47 -7.39 18.46
C ILE A 283 -1.06 -7.46 19.05
N GLY A 284 -0.27 -6.39 18.91
CA GLY A 284 1.10 -6.32 19.41
C GLY A 284 1.61 -4.89 19.55
N GLY A 285 2.62 -4.73 20.42
CA GLY A 285 3.26 -3.45 20.71
C GLY A 285 2.57 -2.61 21.80
N PRO A 286 3.29 -1.67 22.45
CA PRO A 286 2.72 -0.80 23.47
C PRO A 286 1.89 0.34 22.85
N ARG A 287 0.91 0.87 23.59
CA ARG A 287 0.04 1.99 23.14
C ARG A 287 0.79 3.23 22.64
N MET A 288 2.03 3.43 23.07
CA MET A 288 2.89 4.58 22.68
C MET A 288 4.10 4.21 21.83
N GLY A 289 4.22 2.96 21.35
CA GLY A 289 5.32 2.49 20.49
C GLY A 289 4.84 2.01 19.12
N HIS A 290 5.63 1.14 18.47
CA HIS A 290 5.20 0.48 17.24
C HIS A 290 3.96 -0.36 17.50
N ARG A 291 2.90 -0.18 16.71
CA ARG A 291 1.64 -0.90 16.82
C ARG A 291 1.60 -2.00 15.77
N VAL A 292 1.10 -3.18 16.14
CA VAL A 292 0.86 -4.28 15.21
C VAL A 292 -0.64 -4.53 15.13
N VAL A 293 -1.18 -4.51 13.90
CA VAL A 293 -2.60 -4.69 13.61
C VAL A 293 -2.75 -5.84 12.62
N LYS A 294 -3.70 -6.75 12.90
CA LYS A 294 -4.07 -7.81 11.97
C LYS A 294 -5.02 -7.24 10.92
N LEU A 295 -4.62 -7.28 9.65
CA LEU A 295 -5.42 -6.79 8.52
C LEU A 295 -6.29 -7.88 7.92
N SER A 296 -5.78 -9.11 7.87
CA SER A 296 -6.50 -10.31 7.43
C SER A 296 -5.94 -11.55 8.15
N ASP A 297 -6.44 -12.74 7.83
CA ASP A 297 -5.88 -14.00 8.32
C ASP A 297 -4.45 -14.29 7.82
N GLU A 298 -3.99 -13.54 6.83
CA GLU A 298 -2.68 -13.73 6.19
C GLU A 298 -1.75 -12.51 6.37
N ILE A 299 -2.28 -11.32 6.67
CA ILE A 299 -1.50 -10.08 6.66
C ILE A 299 -1.62 -9.33 7.98
N ALA A 300 -0.48 -8.90 8.49
CA ALA A 300 -0.37 -7.92 9.57
C ALA A 300 0.41 -6.68 9.12
N VAL A 301 0.11 -5.54 9.73
CA VAL A 301 0.89 -4.32 9.58
C VAL A 301 1.50 -3.93 10.92
N LYS A 302 2.81 -3.65 10.92
CA LYS A 302 3.50 -2.97 12.02
C LYS A 302 3.75 -1.53 11.61
N TYR A 303 3.39 -0.56 12.44
CA TYR A 303 3.62 0.84 12.10
C TYR A 303 3.83 1.75 13.31
N GLY A 304 4.56 2.84 13.10
CA GLY A 304 4.82 3.86 14.12
C GLY A 304 6.16 4.57 13.96
N TYR A 305 6.42 5.48 14.90
CA TYR A 305 7.63 6.30 14.90
C TYR A 305 8.86 5.47 15.20
N GLY A 306 9.88 5.56 14.35
CA GLY A 306 11.14 4.85 14.52
C GLY A 306 11.19 3.47 13.87
N LEU A 307 10.13 3.02 13.19
CA LEU A 307 10.15 1.85 12.34
C LEU A 307 10.92 2.18 11.05
N THR A 308 11.96 1.41 10.73
CA THR A 308 12.92 1.78 9.66
C THR A 308 12.90 0.80 8.50
N ALA A 309 13.34 1.27 7.32
CA ALA A 309 13.60 0.42 6.16
C ALA A 309 14.61 -0.69 6.47
N GLY A 310 15.57 -0.42 7.38
CA GLY A 310 16.56 -1.41 7.81
C GLY A 310 15.95 -2.58 8.58
N GLU A 311 14.90 -2.35 9.38
CA GLU A 311 14.15 -3.42 10.03
C GLU A 311 13.43 -4.30 9.00
N ALA A 312 12.71 -3.68 8.06
CA ALA A 312 12.02 -4.39 6.99
C ALA A 312 12.98 -5.22 6.13
N ALA A 313 14.10 -4.62 5.71
CA ALA A 313 15.12 -5.30 4.93
C ALA A 313 15.80 -6.45 5.69
N THR A 314 16.03 -6.29 7.00
CA THR A 314 16.61 -7.35 7.83
C THR A 314 15.64 -8.51 8.04
N GLN A 315 14.34 -8.22 8.22
CA GLN A 315 13.30 -9.25 8.29
C GLN A 315 13.18 -10.02 6.96
N GLN A 316 13.16 -9.32 5.82
CA GLN A 316 13.10 -9.98 4.51
C GLN A 316 14.36 -10.82 4.25
N PHE A 317 15.53 -10.29 4.57
CA PHE A 317 16.78 -11.06 4.49
C PHE A 317 16.73 -12.33 5.35
N ALA A 318 16.19 -12.25 6.57
CA ALA A 318 16.00 -13.42 7.40
C ALA A 318 15.02 -14.42 6.75
N TYR A 319 13.87 -13.96 6.28
CA TYR A 319 12.89 -14.81 5.56
C TYR A 319 13.53 -15.59 4.41
N ASP A 320 14.35 -14.93 3.60
CA ASP A 320 14.96 -15.53 2.41
C ASP A 320 16.03 -16.60 2.73
N HIS A 321 16.62 -16.57 3.93
CA HIS A 321 17.80 -17.40 4.26
C HIS A 321 17.54 -18.42 5.38
N VAL A 322 16.49 -18.28 6.18
CA VAL A 322 16.18 -19.26 7.23
C VAL A 322 15.59 -20.54 6.68
N ASP A 323 15.79 -21.66 7.38
CA ASP A 323 15.07 -22.89 7.12
C ASP A 323 13.71 -22.81 7.83
N PRO A 324 12.59 -22.77 7.10
CA PRO A 324 11.25 -22.63 7.69
C PRO A 324 10.85 -23.83 8.55
N SER A 325 11.55 -24.96 8.46
CA SER A 325 11.36 -26.10 9.37
C SER A 325 11.98 -25.87 10.76
N ILE A 326 12.91 -24.92 10.88
CA ILE A 326 13.56 -24.54 12.14
C ILE A 326 12.86 -23.32 12.76
N VAL A 327 12.64 -22.27 11.97
CA VAL A 327 12.00 -21.02 12.39
C VAL A 327 11.26 -20.40 11.23
N ARG A 328 10.04 -19.93 11.47
CA ARG A 328 9.31 -19.12 10.49
C ARG A 328 9.56 -17.65 10.76
N VAL A 329 9.76 -16.89 9.69
CA VAL A 329 9.86 -15.43 9.74
C VAL A 329 8.71 -14.91 8.88
N PRO A 330 8.03 -13.81 9.25
CA PRO A 330 7.02 -13.24 8.37
C PRO A 330 7.65 -12.67 7.10
N ARG A 331 7.15 -13.03 5.92
CA ARG A 331 7.56 -12.39 4.67
C ARG A 331 7.19 -10.91 4.70
N VAL A 332 8.06 -10.05 4.19
CA VAL A 332 7.72 -8.64 3.98
C VAL A 332 7.03 -8.49 2.63
N HIS A 333 5.84 -7.90 2.65
CA HIS A 333 5.07 -7.58 1.44
C HIS A 333 5.38 -6.16 0.97
N HIS A 334 5.47 -5.22 1.90
CA HIS A 334 5.67 -3.81 1.57
C HIS A 334 6.20 -3.00 2.76
N PHE A 335 6.99 -1.96 2.47
CA PHE A 335 7.41 -0.97 3.46
C PHE A 335 7.40 0.44 2.86
N PHE A 336 6.90 1.41 3.62
CA PHE A 336 7.03 2.83 3.30
C PHE A 336 7.07 3.69 4.56
N GLU A 337 7.47 4.95 4.40
CA GLU A 337 7.43 5.97 5.44
C GLU A 337 6.35 7.01 5.13
N TYR A 338 5.68 7.52 6.16
CA TYR A 338 4.60 8.49 6.02
C TYR A 338 4.70 9.61 7.07
N PRO A 339 4.41 10.88 6.70
CA PRO A 339 4.45 11.99 7.66
C PRO A 339 3.53 11.78 8.86
N ARG A 340 4.11 11.89 10.07
CA ARG A 340 3.32 11.86 11.31
C ARG A 340 2.63 13.23 11.50
N PRO A 341 1.29 13.28 11.64
CA PRO A 341 0.56 14.53 11.82
C PRO A 341 1.08 15.35 13.00
N GLY A 342 1.32 16.64 12.78
CA GLY A 342 1.75 17.58 13.82
C GLY A 342 3.21 17.46 14.25
N THR A 343 4.05 16.69 13.53
CA THR A 343 5.49 16.55 13.83
C THR A 343 6.33 16.60 12.56
N THR A 344 7.64 16.78 12.70
CA THR A 344 8.62 16.64 11.60
C THR A 344 9.10 15.20 11.39
N HIS A 345 8.53 14.26 12.14
CA HIS A 345 8.93 12.86 12.13
C HIS A 345 8.12 12.04 11.12
N LEU A 346 8.69 10.92 10.69
CA LEU A 346 8.03 9.93 9.84
C LEU A 346 7.62 8.71 10.66
N ASP A 347 6.48 8.14 10.33
CA ASP A 347 6.07 6.80 10.76
C ASP A 347 6.42 5.81 9.65
N GLY A 348 7.10 4.72 10.00
CA GLY A 348 7.27 3.60 9.09
C GLY A 348 6.03 2.69 9.14
N PHE A 349 5.70 2.07 8.00
CA PHE A 349 4.65 1.07 7.86
C PHE A 349 5.24 -0.17 7.20
N LEU A 350 5.17 -1.31 7.90
CA LEU A 350 5.68 -2.61 7.46
C LEU A 350 4.54 -3.60 7.35
N PHE A 351 4.22 -4.01 6.12
CA PHE A 351 3.24 -5.03 5.80
C PHE A 351 3.94 -6.37 5.67
N MET A 352 3.47 -7.36 6.40
CA MET A 352 4.11 -8.67 6.49
C MET A 352 3.10 -9.78 6.73
N ASP A 353 3.54 -11.04 6.56
CA ASP A 353 2.70 -12.18 6.92
C ASP A 353 2.20 -12.07 8.37
N TYR A 354 0.94 -12.43 8.59
CA TYR A 354 0.42 -12.69 9.93
C TYR A 354 0.81 -14.11 10.32
N ILE A 355 1.48 -14.27 11.47
CA ILE A 355 1.76 -15.58 12.05
C ILE A 355 0.65 -15.92 13.05
N PRO A 356 -0.24 -16.89 12.76
CA PRO A 356 -1.22 -17.35 13.73
C PRO A 356 -0.54 -18.14 14.85
N GLY A 357 -1.10 -18.05 16.05
CA GLY A 357 -0.61 -18.80 17.21
C GLY A 357 -0.64 -18.01 18.51
N ARG A 358 -0.05 -18.60 19.56
CA ARG A 358 0.02 -18.00 20.89
C ARG A 358 1.37 -17.31 21.09
N ASN A 359 1.37 -16.10 21.61
CA ASN A 359 2.61 -15.42 21.96
C ASN A 359 3.32 -16.15 23.11
N LEU A 360 4.61 -16.43 22.98
CA LEU A 360 5.35 -17.21 23.97
C LEU A 360 5.44 -16.53 25.34
N LYS A 361 5.21 -15.22 25.43
CA LYS A 361 5.14 -14.52 26.73
C LYS A 361 4.01 -15.06 27.62
N ASP A 362 2.94 -15.57 26.99
CA ASP A 362 1.73 -16.07 27.64
C ASP A 362 1.74 -17.61 27.78
N VAL A 363 2.81 -18.27 27.33
CA VAL A 363 2.97 -19.73 27.39
C VAL A 363 3.75 -20.14 28.65
N ASP A 364 3.26 -21.14 29.37
CA ASP A 364 3.98 -21.77 30.48
C ASP A 364 5.08 -22.70 29.95
N LEU A 365 6.34 -22.36 30.24
CA LEU A 365 7.51 -23.13 29.81
C LEU A 365 7.68 -24.45 30.58
N THR A 366 7.09 -24.57 31.78
CA THR A 366 7.16 -25.82 32.55
C THR A 366 6.33 -26.92 31.91
N GLU A 367 5.21 -26.55 31.30
CA GLU A 367 4.36 -27.45 30.50
C GLU A 367 4.92 -27.66 29.09
N ASN A 368 5.80 -26.77 28.62
CA ASN A 368 6.37 -26.78 27.27
C ASN A 368 7.92 -26.79 27.28
N PRO A 369 8.55 -27.82 27.87
CA PRO A 369 10.00 -27.84 28.10
C PRO A 369 10.84 -27.92 26.82
N HIS A 370 10.22 -28.19 25.67
CA HIS A 370 10.89 -28.27 24.37
C HIS A 370 11.19 -26.88 23.77
N ILE A 371 10.50 -25.83 24.21
CA ILE A 371 10.60 -24.48 23.64
C ILE A 371 12.01 -23.92 23.79
N VAL A 372 12.60 -23.98 24.98
CA VAL A 372 13.93 -23.45 25.24
C VAL A 372 15.01 -24.13 24.35
N PRO A 373 15.09 -25.46 24.27
CA PRO A 373 15.95 -26.15 23.31
C PRO A 373 15.68 -25.77 21.85
N GLN A 374 14.42 -25.54 21.48
CA GLN A 374 14.07 -25.12 20.11
C GLN A 374 14.60 -23.72 19.82
N VAL A 375 14.41 -22.74 20.71
CA VAL A 375 14.97 -21.39 20.56
C VAL A 375 16.50 -21.41 20.49
N ALA A 376 17.15 -22.28 21.28
CA ALA A 376 18.60 -22.46 21.19
C ALA A 376 19.06 -22.99 19.81
N LYS A 377 18.28 -23.86 19.17
CA LYS A 377 18.51 -24.29 17.78
C LYS A 377 18.29 -23.15 16.79
N ILE A 378 17.30 -22.28 17.02
CA ILE A 378 17.08 -21.08 16.19
C ILE A 378 18.31 -20.17 16.25
N ILE A 379 18.85 -19.91 17.44
CA ILE A 379 20.09 -19.12 17.60
C ILE A 379 21.23 -19.71 16.78
N MET A 380 21.45 -21.01 16.90
CA MET A 380 22.50 -21.71 16.14
C MET A 380 22.26 -21.61 14.63
N HIS A 381 21.00 -21.72 14.18
CA HIS A 381 20.62 -21.61 12.77
C HIS A 381 20.88 -20.20 12.22
N LEU A 382 20.45 -19.15 12.93
CA LEU A 382 20.70 -17.76 12.52
C LEU A 382 22.20 -17.49 12.36
N GLN A 383 23.03 -18.06 13.24
CA GLN A 383 24.49 -17.92 13.16
C GLN A 383 25.12 -18.63 11.96
N SER A 384 24.40 -19.51 11.26
CA SER A 384 24.87 -20.10 10.00
C SER A 384 24.74 -19.15 8.81
N ILE A 385 23.94 -18.09 8.95
CA ILE A 385 23.68 -17.09 7.92
C ILE A 385 24.66 -15.94 8.12
N SER A 386 25.52 -15.70 7.13
CA SER A 386 26.59 -14.70 7.19
C SER A 386 26.36 -13.53 6.25
N GLY A 387 27.03 -12.42 6.52
CA GLY A 387 27.03 -11.24 5.63
C GLY A 387 28.26 -10.37 5.84
N GLN A 388 28.28 -9.19 5.20
CA GLN A 388 29.51 -8.41 5.03
C GLN A 388 29.59 -7.13 5.89
N LEU A 389 28.47 -6.45 6.11
CA LEU A 389 28.45 -5.16 6.79
C LEU A 389 27.81 -5.28 8.17
N PRO A 390 28.40 -4.70 9.23
CA PRO A 390 27.85 -4.81 10.57
C PRO A 390 26.62 -3.92 10.74
N GLY A 391 25.59 -4.45 11.39
CA GLY A 391 24.32 -3.74 11.60
C GLY A 391 23.14 -4.29 10.78
N PRO A 392 22.01 -3.58 10.75
CA PRO A 392 20.84 -3.97 9.98
C PRO A 392 21.13 -3.99 8.47
N ILE A 393 20.42 -4.86 7.76
CA ILE A 393 20.49 -4.97 6.30
C ILE A 393 20.00 -3.65 5.68
N GLY A 394 20.70 -3.17 4.65
CA GLY A 394 20.44 -1.84 4.07
C GLY A 394 21.00 -0.68 4.91
N GLY A 395 21.60 -0.95 6.07
CA GLY A 395 22.12 0.06 6.99
C GLY A 395 21.02 0.73 7.82
N GLY A 396 21.30 1.93 8.30
CA GLY A 396 20.41 2.66 9.20
C GLY A 396 20.85 2.64 10.66
N ARG A 397 19.99 3.17 11.53
CA ARG A 397 20.30 3.32 12.96
C ARG A 397 20.29 1.96 13.66
N ILE A 398 21.37 1.66 14.35
CA ILE A 398 21.52 0.46 15.17
C ILE A 398 20.87 0.73 16.54
N SER A 399 19.94 -0.12 16.95
CA SER A 399 19.21 0.02 18.22
C SER A 399 19.26 -1.28 19.03
N GLY A 400 18.97 -1.21 20.33
CA GLY A 400 18.92 -2.37 21.21
C GLY A 400 19.83 -2.28 22.43
N TYR A 401 19.77 -3.30 23.28
CA TYR A 401 20.29 -3.28 24.65
C TYR A 401 21.79 -3.01 24.80
N LEU A 402 22.61 -3.30 23.77
CA LEU A 402 24.05 -3.05 23.79
C LEU A 402 24.41 -1.61 23.45
N TRP A 403 23.55 -0.90 22.73
CA TRP A 403 23.86 0.38 22.08
C TRP A 403 23.35 1.59 22.87
N GLY A 404 22.43 1.37 23.83
CA GLY A 404 21.78 2.40 24.65
C GLY A 404 20.52 2.98 23.99
N ASP A 405 19.79 3.82 24.73
CA ASP A 405 18.47 4.34 24.32
C ASP A 405 18.51 5.18 23.03
N TYR A 406 19.65 5.84 22.79
CA TYR A 406 19.89 6.61 21.56
C TYR A 406 20.54 5.81 20.42
N GLY A 407 20.76 4.50 20.62
CA GLY A 407 21.34 3.63 19.62
C GLY A 407 22.71 4.09 19.11
N CYS A 408 23.06 3.63 17.91
CA CYS A 408 24.28 3.98 17.21
C CYS A 408 23.99 4.36 15.76
N LYS A 409 24.79 5.28 15.21
CA LYS A 409 24.81 5.56 13.76
C LYS A 409 25.25 4.31 12.98
N PRO A 410 24.86 4.18 11.70
CA PRO A 410 25.29 3.06 10.87
C PRO A 410 26.82 2.96 10.80
N PHE A 411 27.30 1.72 10.72
CA PHE A 411 28.69 1.43 10.39
C PHE A 411 28.80 1.15 8.90
N HIS A 412 29.84 1.68 8.25
CA HIS A 412 30.08 1.44 6.82
C HIS A 412 31.15 0.35 6.60
N SER A 413 31.78 -0.12 7.68
CA SER A 413 32.80 -1.16 7.69
C SER A 413 32.93 -1.80 9.07
N LEU A 414 33.62 -2.95 9.13
CA LEU A 414 34.02 -3.56 10.41
C LEU A 414 34.98 -2.65 11.20
N ASP A 415 35.83 -1.89 10.49
CA ASP A 415 36.76 -0.93 11.10
C ASP A 415 36.02 0.21 11.82
N ASP A 416 34.91 0.70 11.25
CA ASP A 416 34.08 1.71 11.90
C ASP A 416 33.51 1.19 13.23
N MET A 417 33.04 -0.06 13.24
CA MET A 417 32.52 -0.72 14.43
C MET A 417 33.63 -0.90 15.47
N ASN A 418 34.81 -1.42 15.06
CA ASN A 418 35.99 -1.55 15.91
C ASN A 418 36.37 -0.20 16.53
N ALA A 419 36.48 0.87 15.73
CA ALA A 419 36.82 2.20 16.21
C ALA A 419 35.77 2.75 17.19
N TRP A 420 34.48 2.52 16.92
CA TRP A 420 33.40 2.95 17.79
C TRP A 420 33.39 2.25 19.14
N LEU A 421 33.63 0.93 19.17
CA LEU A 421 33.74 0.15 20.40
C LEU A 421 34.99 0.54 21.20
N ASN A 422 36.14 0.66 20.53
CA ASN A 422 37.40 1.01 21.15
C ASN A 422 37.40 2.40 21.78
N ARG A 423 36.69 3.39 21.20
CA ARG A 423 36.51 4.71 21.86
C ARG A 423 35.89 4.62 23.25
N ARG A 424 34.99 3.65 23.48
CA ARG A 424 34.32 3.45 24.77
C ARG A 424 35.17 2.63 25.73
N LEU A 425 35.90 1.65 25.21
CA LEU A 425 36.79 0.80 25.98
C LEU A 425 38.07 1.54 26.43
N ALA A 426 38.53 2.52 25.65
CA ALA A 426 39.69 3.35 25.97
C ALA A 426 39.57 4.08 27.32
N LEU A 427 38.34 4.35 27.79
CA LEU A 427 38.09 4.93 29.11
C LEU A 427 38.54 4.03 30.28
N ARG A 428 38.88 2.77 29.99
CA ARG A 428 39.35 1.77 30.97
C ARG A 428 40.63 1.06 30.52
N ASP A 429 41.37 1.65 29.56
CA ASP A 429 42.58 1.05 28.97
C ASP A 429 42.34 -0.36 28.37
N LEU A 430 41.14 -0.57 27.83
CA LEU A 430 40.75 -1.82 27.16
C LEU A 430 40.65 -1.63 25.65
N SER A 431 40.79 -2.74 24.91
CA SER A 431 40.59 -2.76 23.46
C SER A 431 39.95 -4.06 22.97
N ILE A 432 39.35 -3.98 21.80
CA ILE A 432 38.69 -5.08 21.09
C ILE A 432 39.10 -5.09 19.61
N ASP A 433 39.24 -6.27 19.05
CA ASP A 433 39.40 -6.48 17.61
C ASP A 433 38.40 -7.53 17.13
N LEU A 434 37.48 -7.10 16.26
CA LEU A 434 36.45 -7.94 15.67
C LEU A 434 36.88 -8.58 14.34
N THR A 435 38.02 -8.21 13.77
CA THR A 435 38.49 -8.66 12.45
C THR A 435 38.50 -10.18 12.27
N PRO A 436 38.88 -11.00 13.28
CA PRO A 436 38.87 -12.46 13.14
C PRO A 436 37.49 -13.10 13.11
N TYR A 437 36.42 -12.36 13.40
CA TYR A 437 35.09 -12.92 13.66
C TYR A 437 34.12 -12.62 12.53
N PRO A 438 33.48 -13.64 11.94
CA PRO A 438 32.49 -13.42 10.89
C PRO A 438 31.26 -12.70 11.44
N LEU A 439 30.66 -11.87 10.60
CA LEU A 439 29.37 -11.26 10.86
C LEU A 439 28.27 -12.22 10.45
N VAL A 440 27.43 -12.57 11.42
CA VAL A 440 26.32 -13.52 11.25
C VAL A 440 25.01 -12.88 11.68
N LEU A 441 23.90 -13.42 11.22
CA LEU A 441 22.58 -12.90 11.57
C LEU A 441 22.34 -13.09 13.07
N CYS A 442 22.10 -11.99 13.76
CA CYS A 442 21.68 -11.94 15.16
C CYS A 442 20.37 -11.16 15.25
N HIS A 443 19.41 -11.68 16.00
CA HIS A 443 18.13 -11.03 16.25
C HIS A 443 18.24 -9.93 17.32
N MET A 444 19.10 -10.13 18.33
CA MET A 444 19.41 -9.14 19.39
C MET A 444 18.22 -8.74 20.27
N ASP A 445 17.07 -9.41 20.15
CA ASP A 445 15.88 -9.21 20.99
C ASP A 445 15.07 -10.51 21.14
N LEU A 446 15.75 -11.61 21.49
CA LEU A 446 15.14 -12.95 21.61
C LEU A 446 14.28 -13.12 22.88
N CYS A 447 13.46 -12.13 23.20
CA CYS A 447 12.45 -12.21 24.25
C CYS A 447 11.25 -13.05 23.80
N ARG A 448 10.58 -13.71 24.75
CA ARG A 448 9.35 -14.48 24.47
C ARG A 448 8.25 -13.67 23.80
N ARG A 449 8.17 -12.35 24.07
CA ARG A 449 7.19 -11.45 23.43
C ARG A 449 7.33 -11.37 21.90
N ASN A 450 8.51 -11.71 21.37
CA ASN A 450 8.85 -11.64 19.95
C ASN A 450 8.76 -13.02 19.26
N MET A 451 8.12 -13.99 19.91
CA MET A 451 7.99 -15.35 19.41
C MET A 451 6.54 -15.81 19.49
N ILE A 452 6.05 -16.39 18.39
CA ILE A 452 4.71 -16.94 18.28
C ILE A 452 4.82 -18.46 18.16
N LEU A 453 4.22 -19.18 19.11
CA LEU A 453 4.05 -20.63 19.00
C LEU A 453 2.85 -20.89 18.11
N ASP A 454 3.12 -21.40 16.93
CA ASP A 454 2.10 -21.98 16.07
C ASP A 454 2.02 -23.47 16.39
N ASP A 455 0.84 -23.88 16.86
CA ASP A 455 0.46 -25.26 17.15
C ASP A 455 -0.62 -25.80 16.19
N ILE A 456 -0.83 -25.12 15.05
CA ILE A 456 -1.73 -25.57 13.98
C ILE A 456 -1.26 -26.94 13.45
N ASP A 457 -2.22 -27.83 13.23
CA ASP A 457 -2.01 -29.19 12.71
C ASP A 457 -1.05 -30.07 13.54
N GLY A 458 -0.86 -29.74 14.82
CA GLY A 458 0.00 -30.50 15.74
C GLY A 458 1.50 -30.33 15.48
N ARG A 459 1.90 -29.42 14.59
CA ARG A 459 3.31 -29.03 14.38
C ARG A 459 3.63 -27.85 15.27
N GLN A 460 4.45 -28.05 16.30
CA GLN A 460 4.93 -26.97 17.17
C GLN A 460 6.07 -26.21 16.49
N SER A 461 5.75 -25.14 15.78
CA SER A 461 6.73 -24.27 15.12
C SER A 461 6.78 -22.89 15.78
N ILE A 462 7.95 -22.26 15.74
CA ILE A 462 8.14 -20.92 16.29
C ILE A 462 8.22 -19.93 15.12
N GLY A 463 7.32 -18.94 15.14
CA GLY A 463 7.44 -17.72 14.37
C GLY A 463 8.27 -16.69 15.13
N LEU A 464 9.32 -16.15 14.50
CA LEU A 464 10.19 -15.12 15.07
C LEU A 464 9.88 -13.76 14.43
N VAL A 465 9.48 -12.79 15.25
CA VAL A 465 9.01 -11.46 14.82
C VAL A 465 9.82 -10.35 15.51
N ASP A 466 9.61 -9.11 15.08
CA ASP A 466 10.25 -7.91 15.65
C ASP A 466 11.78 -7.85 15.43
N TRP A 467 12.16 -7.60 14.18
CA TRP A 467 13.55 -7.56 13.73
C TRP A 467 14.22 -6.20 13.92
N GLY A 468 13.65 -5.29 14.73
CA GLY A 468 14.11 -3.90 14.85
C GLY A 468 15.48 -3.72 15.50
N HIS A 469 15.97 -4.72 16.25
CA HIS A 469 17.33 -4.74 16.81
C HIS A 469 18.29 -5.64 16.02
N ALA A 470 17.77 -6.36 15.03
CA ALA A 470 18.50 -7.39 14.34
C ALA A 470 19.54 -6.82 13.37
N GLY A 471 20.48 -7.66 12.99
CA GLY A 471 21.52 -7.31 12.03
C GLY A 471 22.63 -8.34 11.99
N LEU A 472 23.69 -8.00 11.26
CA LEU A 472 24.87 -8.84 11.12
C LEU A 472 25.91 -8.42 12.17
N TYR A 473 26.27 -9.34 13.07
CA TYR A 473 27.22 -9.10 14.16
C TYR A 473 28.06 -10.35 14.43
N PRO A 474 29.22 -10.24 15.10
CA PRO A 474 29.91 -11.42 15.61
C PRO A 474 29.00 -12.21 16.53
N ARG A 475 28.91 -13.54 16.37
CA ARG A 475 27.89 -14.38 17.03
C ARG A 475 27.76 -14.21 18.56
N PHE A 476 28.85 -13.85 19.24
CA PHE A 476 28.86 -13.63 20.69
C PHE A 476 28.08 -12.37 21.13
N PHE A 477 27.71 -11.48 20.20
CA PHE A 477 26.83 -10.34 20.44
C PHE A 477 25.43 -10.78 20.87
N GLU A 478 24.87 -11.82 20.24
CA GLU A 478 23.57 -12.39 20.62
C GLU A 478 23.62 -12.89 22.07
N PHE A 479 24.65 -13.65 22.44
CA PHE A 479 24.83 -14.15 23.82
C PHE A 479 25.03 -13.04 24.84
N THR A 480 25.78 -12.00 24.48
CA THR A 480 25.91 -10.82 25.35
C THR A 480 24.55 -10.18 25.57
N THR A 481 23.74 -10.09 24.52
CA THR A 481 22.41 -9.49 24.58
C THR A 481 21.43 -10.34 25.37
N LEU A 482 21.47 -11.68 25.27
CA LEU A 482 20.62 -12.58 26.07
C LEU A 482 20.64 -12.25 27.56
N SER A 483 21.84 -11.96 28.11
CA SER A 483 22.02 -11.56 29.52
C SER A 483 21.47 -10.16 29.89
N CYS A 484 20.88 -9.46 28.92
CA CYS A 484 20.35 -8.10 29.05
C CYS A 484 18.85 -8.01 28.74
N LEU A 485 18.23 -9.07 28.23
CA LEU A 485 16.92 -9.03 27.57
C LEU A 485 15.75 -8.73 28.50
N ASN A 486 15.78 -9.19 29.75
CA ASN A 486 14.94 -8.75 30.87
C ASN A 486 15.28 -9.59 32.12
N PRO A 487 15.88 -9.04 33.19
CA PRO A 487 16.31 -9.82 34.35
C PRO A 487 15.14 -10.45 35.15
N TYR A 488 13.89 -10.16 34.79
CA TYR A 488 12.70 -10.61 35.52
C TYR A 488 12.03 -11.87 34.93
N ASP A 489 12.52 -12.42 33.80
CA ASP A 489 12.01 -13.67 33.19
C ASP A 489 12.98 -14.85 33.41
N ALA A 490 13.37 -15.06 34.66
CA ALA A 490 14.32 -16.09 35.07
C ALA A 490 14.00 -17.53 34.58
N PRO A 491 12.72 -17.97 34.46
CA PRO A 491 12.38 -19.28 33.90
C PRO A 491 12.74 -19.46 32.42
N TYR A 492 12.99 -18.37 31.69
CA TYR A 492 13.34 -18.39 30.28
C TYR A 492 14.82 -18.08 30.04
N GLU A 493 15.32 -16.97 30.61
CA GLU A 493 16.63 -16.41 30.29
C GLU A 493 17.78 -17.38 30.63
N ASN A 494 17.84 -17.85 31.89
CA ASN A 494 18.92 -18.71 32.34
C ASN A 494 18.93 -20.07 31.61
N PRO A 495 17.79 -20.77 31.45
CA PRO A 495 17.74 -21.99 30.66
C PRO A 495 18.12 -21.77 29.19
N LEU A 496 17.72 -20.65 28.58
CA LEU A 496 18.08 -20.35 27.19
C LEU A 496 19.58 -20.13 27.04
N ILE A 497 20.21 -19.34 27.90
CA ILE A 497 21.67 -19.14 27.88
C ILE A 497 22.39 -20.48 28.01
N GLN A 498 22.00 -21.31 28.99
CA GLN A 498 22.60 -22.62 29.19
C GLN A 498 22.41 -23.55 27.98
N SER A 499 21.20 -23.58 27.41
CA SER A 499 20.90 -24.41 26.25
C SER A 499 21.64 -23.94 25.00
N ALA A 500 21.71 -22.64 24.77
CA ALA A 500 22.43 -22.04 23.64
C ALA A 500 23.94 -22.25 23.76
N GLU A 501 24.54 -22.07 24.95
CA GLU A 501 25.98 -22.33 25.18
C GLU A 501 26.35 -23.81 25.02
N ALA A 502 25.44 -24.73 25.36
CA ALA A 502 25.66 -26.16 25.18
C ALA A 502 25.71 -26.56 23.69
N LEU A 503 24.93 -25.89 22.84
CA LEU A 503 24.92 -26.10 21.38
C LEU A 503 26.06 -25.35 20.70
N VAL A 504 26.19 -24.08 21.02
CA VAL A 504 27.08 -23.10 20.41
C VAL A 504 28.29 -22.96 21.33
N LYS A 505 29.27 -23.84 21.15
CA LYS A 505 30.51 -23.84 21.96
C LYS A 505 31.27 -22.52 21.76
N LEU A 506 31.12 -21.60 22.71
CA LEU A 506 31.87 -20.34 22.74
C LEU A 506 33.31 -20.60 23.21
N THR A 507 34.26 -19.99 22.51
CA THR A 507 35.68 -19.99 22.88
C THR A 507 35.93 -19.12 24.11
N GLU A 508 37.05 -19.33 24.80
CA GLU A 508 37.44 -18.48 25.92
C GLU A 508 37.62 -17.02 25.51
N GLU A 509 38.12 -16.80 24.29
CA GLU A 509 38.28 -15.46 23.75
C GLU A 509 36.93 -14.78 23.49
N GLU A 510 35.94 -15.48 22.93
CA GLU A 510 34.59 -14.93 22.77
C GLU A 510 33.96 -14.59 24.13
N ARG A 511 34.17 -15.41 25.16
CA ARG A 511 33.73 -15.10 26.52
C ARG A 511 34.42 -13.85 27.08
N ARG A 512 35.69 -13.63 26.76
CA ARG A 512 36.40 -12.38 27.09
C ARG A 512 35.80 -11.19 26.35
N LEU A 513 35.51 -11.33 25.05
CA LEU A 513 34.91 -10.29 24.21
C LEU A 513 33.49 -9.91 24.69
N MET A 514 32.69 -10.88 25.12
CA MET A 514 31.38 -10.63 25.74
C MET A 514 31.50 -9.72 26.98
N LYS A 515 32.52 -9.95 27.84
CA LYS A 515 32.78 -9.10 29.00
C LYS A 515 33.15 -7.67 28.59
N LEU A 516 33.92 -7.50 27.51
CA LEU A 516 34.21 -6.18 26.96
C LEU A 516 32.95 -5.50 26.41
N MET A 517 32.07 -6.25 25.75
CA MET A 517 30.78 -5.72 25.27
C MET A 517 29.87 -5.27 26.43
N GLN A 518 29.91 -5.94 27.58
CA GLN A 518 29.24 -5.46 28.79
C GLN A 518 29.81 -4.13 29.31
N VAL A 519 31.13 -3.92 29.19
CA VAL A 519 31.77 -2.63 29.51
C VAL A 519 31.31 -1.54 28.54
N VAL A 520 31.28 -1.84 27.23
CA VAL A 520 30.77 -0.92 26.20
C VAL A 520 29.32 -0.53 26.50
N ARG A 521 28.47 -1.51 26.78
CA ARG A 521 27.07 -1.28 27.17
C ARG A 521 26.96 -0.38 28.40
N ALA A 522 27.72 -0.68 29.46
CA ALA A 522 27.72 0.15 30.67
C ALA A 522 28.17 1.59 30.39
N ALA A 523 29.15 1.78 29.50
CA ALA A 523 29.57 3.11 29.07
C ALA A 523 28.43 3.84 28.33
N ASN A 524 27.71 3.16 27.43
CA ASN A 524 26.55 3.73 26.72
C ASN A 524 25.45 4.19 27.67
N LEU A 525 25.18 3.41 28.72
CA LEU A 525 24.17 3.77 29.72
C LEU A 525 24.60 4.91 30.64
N ARG A 526 25.91 5.09 30.89
CA ARG A 526 26.43 6.13 31.79
C ARG A 526 26.36 7.54 31.20
N TYR A 527 26.48 7.69 29.88
CA TYR A 527 26.35 9.00 29.21
C TYR A 527 24.91 9.55 29.19
N LEU A 528 23.91 8.76 29.61
CA LEU A 528 22.54 9.23 29.87
C LEU A 528 22.40 9.96 31.21
N LEU A 529 23.19 9.59 32.23
CA LEU A 529 23.13 10.20 33.58
C LEU A 529 23.76 11.61 33.65
N TYR A 530 24.50 12.03 32.63
CA TYR A 530 25.09 13.38 32.54
C TYR A 530 24.27 14.35 31.68
N LEU A 531 23.15 13.91 31.09
CA LEU A 531 22.28 14.73 30.23
C LEU A 531 20.99 15.22 30.90
N SER A 532 20.98 15.38 32.23
CA SER A 532 19.97 16.22 32.91
C SER A 532 20.52 16.72 34.24
N SER A 533 20.93 17.98 34.32
CA SER A 533 20.07 18.97 35.01
C SER A 533 20.15 20.40 34.46
N ASP A 534 21.02 20.68 33.47
CA ASP A 534 21.30 22.07 33.03
C ASP A 534 20.80 22.42 31.61
N ASP A 535 20.28 21.46 30.83
CA ASP A 535 19.72 21.74 29.50
C ASP A 535 18.23 22.16 29.56
N ILE A 536 17.68 22.39 30.76
CA ILE A 536 16.35 22.94 31.01
C ILE A 536 16.51 24.30 31.74
N GLY A 537 16.71 25.37 30.96
CA GLY A 537 16.41 26.74 31.39
C GLY A 537 17.50 27.53 32.13
N ILE A 538 18.36 28.17 31.34
CA ILE A 538 18.63 29.61 31.51
C ILE A 538 18.06 30.23 30.23
N ASP A 539 16.90 30.88 30.16
CA ASP A 539 15.98 31.48 31.13
C ASP A 539 14.54 31.06 30.74
#